data_AF-X1C2N3-F1
#
_entry.id   AF-X1C2N3-F1
#
_cell.length_a   1.000
_cell.length_b   1.000
_cell.length_c   1.000
_cell.angle_alpha   90.00
_cell.angle_beta   90.00
_cell.angle_gamma   90.00
#
_symmetry.space_group_name_H-M   'P 1'
#
loop_
_entity.id
_entity.type
_entity.pdbx_description
1 polymer ?
#
loop_
_entity_poly.entity_id
_entity_poly.type
_entity_poly.pdbx_seq_one_letter_code
_entity_poly.pdbx_strand_id
1 'polypeptide(L)'
;HISTLKTGENIITFQDFINTNKTVIIDLSIITDLPKLVFVAFLIISKIIHFLKRNSEYVERYIFIPHIDMFFRSFNIERNNDYGKIYKFLDPLIEKGFGLLFGANQMYYLHPNLVKYFNNIVTFRTTDKRDIGALINRMNLQEMHGTGIYSRSRKETYQIQYLESMKSQEAIVKRSDIYQAFPVCFDWNDIKDRTLMDNEEIIAYMDRQGYNLRDTERIILDQIKKTIFEKDLGMYSGYITEVKKFLESIGTLDQIGNLYEKKLKKELKKGNLSQSFTAL
;
A
#
# COMPACT_ATOMS: atom_id res chain seq x y z
N HIS A 1 2.76 31.73 -5.70
CA HIS A 1 2.03 32.39 -4.59
C HIS A 1 1.75 31.36 -3.51
N ILE A 2 2.54 31.38 -2.44
CA ILE A 2 2.31 30.56 -1.25
C ILE A 2 1.47 31.43 -0.31
N SER A 3 0.16 31.17 -0.26
CA SER A 3 -0.71 31.77 0.74
C SER A 3 -0.56 31.01 2.05
N THR A 4 0.06 31.69 3.00
CA THR A 4 0.07 31.43 4.44
C THR A 4 -1.20 30.79 4.98
N LEU A 5 -1.07 29.64 5.65
CA LEU A 5 -1.90 29.25 6.80
C LEU A 5 -1.06 28.49 7.84
N LYS A 6 -0.81 29.19 8.94
CA LYS A 6 -0.88 28.76 10.34
C LYS A 6 0.18 27.81 10.91
N THR A 7 0.86 28.34 11.92
CA THR A 7 1.44 27.69 13.10
C THR A 7 0.67 26.47 13.61
N GLY A 8 0.93 25.32 13.02
CA GLY A 8 0.61 23.99 13.53
C GLY A 8 1.80 23.11 13.23
N GLU A 9 2.09 22.14 14.10
CA GLU A 9 3.12 21.12 13.83
C GLU A 9 2.98 20.62 12.38
N ASN A 10 4.09 20.46 11.65
CA ASN A 10 4.07 19.88 10.31
C ASN A 10 3.60 18.42 10.41
N ILE A 11 2.29 18.21 10.42
CA ILE A 11 1.70 16.87 10.53
C ILE A 11 1.70 16.27 9.14
N ILE A 12 2.60 15.33 8.89
CA ILE A 12 2.52 14.43 7.73
C ILE A 12 1.29 13.53 7.88
N THR A 13 0.41 13.58 6.90
CA THR A 13 -0.82 12.79 6.83
C THR A 13 -0.80 11.86 5.62
N PHE A 14 -1.71 10.88 5.62
CA PHE A 14 -1.86 9.98 4.48
C PHE A 14 -2.33 10.71 3.20
N GLN A 15 -2.94 11.88 3.35
CA GLN A 15 -3.35 12.74 2.25
C GLN A 15 -2.14 13.26 1.46
N ASP A 16 -1.04 13.56 2.14
CA ASP A 16 0.18 14.06 1.51
C ASP A 16 0.79 13.02 0.56
N PHE A 17 0.65 11.73 0.87
CA PHE A 17 1.12 10.64 0.01
C PHE A 17 0.31 10.46 -1.28
N ILE A 18 -0.97 10.83 -1.27
CA ILE A 18 -1.87 10.65 -2.41
C ILE A 18 -1.91 11.91 -3.30
N ASN A 19 -1.72 13.08 -2.70
CA ASN A 19 -1.87 14.37 -3.39
C ASN A 19 -0.56 14.90 -3.98
N THR A 20 0.58 14.35 -3.58
CA THR A 20 1.88 14.71 -4.16
C THR A 20 1.94 14.33 -5.65
N ASN A 21 2.91 14.84 -6.40
CA ASN A 21 3.28 14.38 -7.76
C ASN A 21 4.57 13.53 -7.77
N LYS A 22 5.15 13.32 -6.58
CA LYS A 22 6.39 12.59 -6.35
C LYS A 22 6.18 11.08 -6.22
N THR A 23 7.18 10.27 -6.53
CA THR A 23 7.16 8.82 -6.24
C THR A 23 7.11 8.61 -4.73
N VAL A 24 6.22 7.73 -4.26
CA VAL A 24 6.11 7.37 -2.85
C VAL A 24 6.57 5.93 -2.69
N ILE A 25 7.59 5.73 -1.85
CA ILE A 25 8.09 4.40 -1.48
C ILE A 25 7.65 4.14 -0.06
N ILE A 26 6.94 3.03 0.15
CA ILE A 26 6.55 2.55 1.47
C ILE A 26 7.44 1.36 1.79
N ASP A 27 8.43 1.59 2.63
CA ASP A 27 9.32 0.53 3.06
C ASP A 27 8.70 -0.26 4.22
N LEU A 28 8.48 -1.56 3.99
CA LEU A 28 7.98 -2.51 4.99
C LEU A 28 9.05 -3.54 5.39
N SER A 29 10.31 -3.33 4.99
CA SER A 29 11.43 -4.26 5.19
C SER A 29 11.70 -4.60 6.66
N ILE A 30 11.36 -3.70 7.59
CA ILE A 30 11.49 -3.92 9.03
C ILE A 30 10.53 -5.00 9.57
N ILE A 31 9.45 -5.30 8.84
CA ILE A 31 8.46 -6.30 9.24
C ILE A 31 8.91 -7.67 8.70
N THR A 32 9.54 -8.46 9.57
CA THR A 32 10.03 -9.81 9.20
C THR A 32 8.94 -10.87 9.18
N ASP A 33 7.86 -10.67 9.94
CA ASP A 33 6.73 -11.60 10.02
C ASP A 33 5.82 -11.44 8.80
N LEU A 34 5.73 -12.48 7.98
CA LEU A 34 5.00 -12.46 6.72
C LEU A 34 3.49 -12.15 6.90
N PRO A 35 2.74 -12.81 7.81
CA PRO A 35 1.35 -12.45 8.05
C PRO A 35 1.15 -10.97 8.42
N LYS A 36 2.00 -10.42 9.29
CA LYS A 36 1.96 -8.99 9.64
C LYS A 36 2.28 -8.08 8.46
N LEU A 37 3.29 -8.42 7.66
CA LEU A 37 3.65 -7.65 6.46
C LEU A 37 2.47 -7.59 5.49
N VAL A 38 1.84 -8.74 5.23
CA VAL A 38 0.65 -8.84 4.36
C VAL A 38 -0.50 -8.00 4.93
N PHE A 39 -0.76 -8.10 6.22
CA PHE A 39 -1.81 -7.31 6.89
C PHE A 39 -1.56 -5.80 6.79
N VAL A 40 -0.33 -5.35 7.05
CA VAL A 40 0.03 -3.93 6.99
C VAL A 40 -0.11 -3.39 5.57
N ALA A 41 0.33 -4.12 4.55
CA ALA A 41 0.13 -3.72 3.16
C ALA A 41 -1.36 -3.59 2.80
N PHE A 42 -2.19 -4.55 3.21
CA PHE A 42 -3.65 -4.47 3.02
C PHE A 42 -4.25 -3.26 3.72
N LEU A 43 -3.80 -2.94 4.93
CA LEU A 43 -4.25 -1.77 5.68
C LEU A 43 -3.89 -0.46 4.96
N ILE A 44 -2.68 -0.37 4.41
CA ILE A 44 -2.23 0.78 3.63
C ILE A 44 -3.09 0.94 2.37
N ILE A 45 -3.27 -0.11 1.58
CA ILE A 45 -4.12 -0.08 0.38
C ILE A 45 -5.56 0.30 0.74
N SER A 46 -6.09 -0.25 1.84
CA SER A 46 -7.43 0.08 2.34
C SER A 46 -7.56 1.55 2.71
N LYS A 47 -6.52 2.15 3.30
CA LYS A 47 -6.48 3.58 3.61
C LYS A 47 -6.45 4.43 2.34
N ILE A 48 -5.73 4.01 1.30
CA ILE A 48 -5.76 4.67 -0.03
C ILE A 48 -7.18 4.65 -0.57
N ILE A 49 -7.80 3.48 -0.64
CA ILE A 49 -9.17 3.32 -1.15
C ILE A 49 -10.16 4.18 -0.34
N HIS A 50 -10.02 4.18 0.99
CA HIS A 50 -10.86 4.98 1.87
C HIS A 50 -10.74 6.48 1.57
N PHE A 51 -9.52 6.95 1.33
CA PHE A 51 -9.25 8.34 0.99
C PHE A 51 -9.84 8.71 -0.38
N LEU A 52 -9.63 7.88 -1.40
CA LEU A 52 -10.15 8.09 -2.76
C LEU A 52 -11.69 8.11 -2.84
N LYS A 53 -12.37 7.45 -1.89
CA LYS A 53 -13.83 7.47 -1.78
C LYS A 53 -14.38 8.77 -1.20
N ARG A 54 -13.59 9.47 -0.39
CA ARG A 54 -14.03 10.66 0.37
C ARG A 54 -13.53 11.97 -0.20
N ASN A 55 -12.41 11.95 -0.92
CA ASN A 55 -11.76 13.15 -1.42
C ASN A 55 -11.75 13.15 -2.95
N SER A 56 -12.03 14.31 -3.53
CA SER A 56 -11.94 14.54 -4.98
C SER A 56 -10.54 14.96 -5.43
N GLU A 57 -9.71 15.44 -4.51
CA GLU A 57 -8.34 15.85 -4.80
C GLU A 57 -7.38 14.69 -4.56
N TYR A 58 -6.80 14.18 -5.64
CA TYR A 58 -5.74 13.17 -5.67
C TYR A 58 -5.01 13.24 -7.00
N VAL A 59 -3.81 12.64 -7.07
CA VAL A 59 -3.06 12.50 -8.32
C VAL A 59 -3.12 11.03 -8.75
N GLU A 60 -3.60 10.78 -9.97
CA GLU A 60 -3.59 9.45 -10.59
C GLU A 60 -2.16 8.93 -10.75
N ARG A 61 -1.93 7.66 -10.37
CA ARG A 61 -0.59 7.08 -10.23
C ARG A 61 -0.59 5.59 -10.58
N TYR A 62 0.60 5.07 -10.83
CA TYR A 62 0.83 3.62 -10.83
C TYR A 62 1.15 3.14 -9.42
N ILE A 63 0.43 2.10 -8.97
CA ILE A 63 0.72 1.38 -7.73
C ILE A 63 1.44 0.10 -8.10
N PHE A 64 2.69 -0.02 -7.65
CA PHE A 64 3.46 -1.25 -7.78
C PHE A 64 3.36 -2.08 -6.49
N ILE A 65 2.87 -3.30 -6.60
CA ILE A 65 2.85 -4.26 -5.49
C ILE A 65 3.76 -5.43 -5.84
N PRO A 66 4.97 -5.50 -5.25
CA PRO A 66 5.85 -6.64 -5.42
C PRO A 66 5.30 -7.87 -4.70
N HIS A 67 5.68 -9.06 -5.17
CA HIS A 67 5.31 -10.36 -4.60
C HIS A 67 3.81 -10.54 -4.35
N ILE A 68 2.97 -10.13 -5.30
CA ILE A 68 1.51 -10.20 -5.23
C ILE A 68 0.99 -11.64 -4.96
N ASP A 69 1.79 -12.64 -5.34
CA ASP A 69 1.58 -14.07 -5.09
C ASP A 69 1.67 -14.46 -3.61
N MET A 70 2.16 -13.58 -2.74
CA MET A 70 2.11 -13.74 -1.29
C MET A 70 0.81 -13.19 -0.70
N PHE A 71 0.24 -12.15 -1.31
CA PHE A 71 -0.97 -11.48 -0.85
C PHE A 71 -2.23 -12.20 -1.32
N PHE A 72 -2.28 -12.58 -2.59
CA PHE A 72 -3.46 -13.17 -3.23
C PHE A 72 -3.22 -14.62 -3.66
N ARG A 73 -2.91 -15.48 -2.68
CA ARG A 73 -2.82 -16.92 -2.90
C ARG A 73 -4.20 -17.54 -3.12
N SER A 74 -4.31 -18.38 -4.15
CA SER A 74 -5.53 -19.11 -4.52
C SER A 74 -6.14 -19.94 -3.37
N PHE A 75 -5.35 -20.35 -2.38
CA PHE A 75 -5.81 -21.18 -1.26
C PHE A 75 -6.24 -20.41 0.00
N ASN A 76 -5.91 -19.11 0.12
CA ASN A 76 -6.07 -18.36 1.38
C ASN A 76 -7.19 -17.32 1.36
N ILE A 77 -7.69 -16.97 0.19
CA ILE A 77 -8.73 -15.97 0.00
C ILE A 77 -9.98 -16.72 -0.47
N GLU A 78 -11.14 -16.43 0.11
CA GLU A 78 -12.45 -17.05 -0.19
C GLU A 78 -12.81 -18.34 0.56
N ARG A 79 -12.64 -18.41 1.89
CA ARG A 79 -13.41 -19.40 2.68
C ARG A 79 -14.47 -18.82 3.60
N ASN A 80 -14.20 -17.78 4.39
CA ASN A 80 -15.14 -17.45 5.49
C ASN A 80 -15.56 -15.98 5.66
N ASN A 81 -15.00 -14.99 4.95
CA ASN A 81 -15.41 -13.59 5.14
C ASN A 81 -15.30 -12.73 3.89
N ASP A 82 -16.28 -11.84 3.70
CA ASP A 82 -16.48 -10.95 2.56
C ASP A 82 -15.40 -9.85 2.38
N TYR A 83 -14.39 -9.85 3.26
CA TYR A 83 -13.29 -8.88 3.37
C TYR A 83 -12.03 -9.28 2.59
N GLY A 84 -11.97 -10.46 1.97
CA GLY A 84 -10.84 -10.90 1.13
C GLY A 84 -11.05 -10.70 -0.38
N LYS A 85 -12.21 -10.21 -0.79
CA LYS A 85 -12.59 -10.16 -2.21
C LYS A 85 -11.71 -9.17 -2.98
N ILE A 86 -10.87 -9.71 -3.88
CA ILE A 86 -9.91 -8.96 -4.72
C ILE A 86 -10.55 -7.71 -5.35
N TYR A 87 -11.76 -7.85 -5.88
CA TYR A 87 -12.46 -6.76 -6.55
C TYR A 87 -12.77 -5.57 -5.62
N LYS A 88 -13.04 -5.82 -4.33
CA LYS A 88 -13.27 -4.74 -3.36
C LYS A 88 -11.99 -3.92 -3.08
N PHE A 89 -10.81 -4.49 -3.34
CA PHE A 89 -9.53 -3.81 -3.18
C PHE A 89 -9.08 -3.13 -4.48
N LEU A 90 -9.20 -3.81 -5.61
CA LEU A 90 -8.61 -3.34 -6.86
C LEU A 90 -9.55 -2.43 -7.66
N ASP A 91 -10.85 -2.73 -7.71
CA ASP A 91 -11.80 -1.95 -8.52
C ASP A 91 -11.83 -0.47 -8.13
N PRO A 92 -11.87 -0.09 -6.83
CA PRO A 92 -11.90 1.32 -6.46
C PRO A 92 -10.65 2.10 -6.87
N LEU A 93 -9.50 1.43 -7.05
CA LEU A 93 -8.28 2.06 -7.53
C LEU A 93 -8.39 2.30 -9.05
N ILE A 94 -8.81 1.28 -9.79
CA ILE A 94 -8.96 1.32 -11.25
C ILE A 94 -10.01 2.33 -11.66
N GLU A 95 -11.17 2.35 -10.99
CA GLU A 95 -12.26 3.32 -11.21
C GLU A 95 -11.80 4.77 -11.02
N LYS A 96 -10.74 4.99 -10.23
CA LYS A 96 -10.13 6.29 -9.94
C LYS A 96 -8.91 6.57 -10.83
N GLY A 97 -8.72 5.82 -11.92
CA GLY A 97 -7.64 6.04 -12.88
C GLY A 97 -6.27 5.52 -12.46
N PHE A 98 -6.15 4.81 -11.33
CA PHE A 98 -4.86 4.27 -10.91
C PHE A 98 -4.45 3.07 -11.79
N GLY A 99 -3.20 3.12 -12.27
CA GLY A 99 -2.56 1.98 -12.92
C GLY A 99 -2.07 0.99 -11.88
N LEU A 100 -2.17 -0.32 -12.16
CA LEU A 100 -1.70 -1.36 -11.26
C LEU A 100 -0.57 -2.14 -11.93
N LEU A 101 0.56 -2.27 -11.21
CA LEU A 101 1.69 -3.09 -11.60
C LEU A 101 1.91 -4.14 -10.51
N PHE A 102 1.98 -5.41 -10.91
CA PHE A 102 2.13 -6.52 -9.98
C PHE A 102 3.39 -7.30 -10.30
N GLY A 103 4.25 -7.51 -9.30
CA GLY A 103 5.35 -8.46 -9.38
C GLY A 103 4.91 -9.78 -8.75
N ALA A 104 5.09 -10.91 -9.43
CA ALA A 104 4.81 -12.24 -8.88
C ALA A 104 6.01 -13.15 -9.11
N ASN A 105 6.38 -13.94 -8.10
CA ASN A 105 7.40 -14.97 -8.27
C ASN A 105 6.80 -16.27 -8.80
N GLN A 106 5.57 -16.61 -8.39
CA GLN A 106 4.91 -17.87 -8.74
C GLN A 106 3.52 -17.62 -9.34
N MET A 107 3.40 -17.74 -10.66
CA MET A 107 2.16 -17.50 -11.40
C MET A 107 1.06 -18.50 -11.01
N TYR A 108 1.42 -19.76 -10.80
CA TYR A 108 0.49 -20.85 -10.51
C TYR A 108 -0.31 -20.63 -9.21
N TYR A 109 0.29 -19.98 -8.22
CA TYR A 109 -0.35 -19.75 -6.92
C TYR A 109 -1.25 -18.51 -6.88
N LEU A 110 -1.27 -17.70 -7.94
CA LEU A 110 -2.11 -16.52 -8.00
C LEU A 110 -3.59 -16.90 -8.04
N HIS A 111 -4.38 -16.15 -7.29
CA HIS A 111 -5.82 -16.31 -7.29
C HIS A 111 -6.39 -16.02 -8.71
N PRO A 112 -7.25 -16.88 -9.28
CA PRO A 112 -7.78 -16.69 -10.64
C PRO A 112 -8.49 -15.35 -10.85
N ASN A 113 -9.18 -14.84 -9.82
CA ASN A 113 -9.84 -13.52 -9.87
C ASN A 113 -8.83 -12.36 -9.96
N LEU A 114 -7.60 -12.50 -9.46
CA LEU A 114 -6.56 -11.48 -9.61
C LEU A 114 -6.03 -11.46 -11.04
N VAL A 115 -5.86 -12.63 -11.65
CA VAL A 115 -5.35 -12.76 -13.02
C VAL A 115 -6.25 -12.06 -14.05
N LYS A 116 -7.55 -11.88 -13.74
CA LYS A 116 -8.49 -11.14 -14.60
C LYS A 116 -8.12 -9.66 -14.76
N TYR A 117 -7.32 -9.09 -13.86
CA TYR A 117 -6.86 -7.71 -13.94
C TYR A 117 -5.61 -7.55 -14.81
N PHE A 118 -5.02 -8.64 -15.29
CA PHE A 118 -3.75 -8.60 -16.04
C PHE A 118 -4.03 -8.44 -17.53
N ASN A 119 -4.06 -7.18 -17.99
CA ASN A 119 -4.17 -6.86 -19.41
C ASN A 119 -2.85 -7.10 -20.17
N ASN A 120 -1.73 -6.89 -19.49
CA ASN A 120 -0.39 -7.08 -20.02
C ASN A 120 0.38 -7.99 -19.06
N ILE A 121 1.19 -8.90 -19.61
CA ILE A 121 2.00 -9.84 -18.85
C ILE A 121 3.42 -9.78 -19.38
N VAL A 122 4.38 -9.59 -18.49
CA VAL A 122 5.81 -9.76 -18.76
C VAL A 122 6.27 -10.95 -17.94
N THR A 123 6.86 -11.94 -18.58
CA THR A 123 7.40 -13.12 -17.89
C THR A 123 8.89 -13.27 -18.18
N PHE A 124 9.63 -13.59 -17.13
CA PHE A 124 11.05 -13.92 -17.18
C PHE A 124 11.22 -15.44 -17.12
N ARG A 125 12.47 -15.89 -17.14
CA ARG A 125 12.77 -17.33 -17.13
C ARG A 125 12.07 -18.04 -15.98
N THR A 126 11.38 -19.12 -16.28
CA THR A 126 10.86 -20.06 -15.27
C THR A 126 11.15 -21.50 -15.67
N THR A 127 11.50 -22.32 -14.70
CA THR A 127 11.73 -23.76 -14.86
C THR A 127 10.68 -24.59 -14.10
N ASP A 128 9.74 -23.93 -13.39
CA ASP A 128 8.67 -24.63 -12.69
C ASP A 128 7.56 -25.01 -13.68
N LYS A 129 7.34 -26.32 -13.85
CA LYS A 129 6.34 -26.86 -14.79
C LYS A 129 4.92 -26.35 -14.53
N ARG A 130 4.57 -26.02 -13.28
CA ARG A 130 3.25 -25.51 -12.91
C ARG A 130 3.09 -24.06 -13.36
N ASP A 131 4.13 -23.25 -13.18
CA ASP A 131 4.14 -21.87 -13.66
C ASP A 131 4.15 -21.81 -15.19
N ILE A 132 4.94 -22.67 -15.84
CA ILE A 132 4.93 -22.84 -17.29
C ILE A 132 3.52 -23.18 -17.79
N GLY A 133 2.87 -24.18 -17.18
CA GLY A 133 1.49 -24.55 -17.51
C GLY A 133 0.49 -23.41 -17.32
N ALA A 134 0.66 -22.60 -16.27
CA ALA A 134 -0.17 -21.41 -16.04
C ALA A 134 0.09 -20.33 -17.11
N LEU A 135 1.35 -20.08 -17.47
CA LEU A 135 1.75 -19.05 -18.43
C LEU A 135 1.36 -19.38 -19.88
N ILE A 136 1.45 -20.65 -20.30
CA ILE A 136 1.07 -21.10 -21.65
C ILE A 136 -0.34 -20.61 -22.00
N ASN A 137 -1.29 -20.89 -21.12
CA ASN A 137 -2.70 -20.52 -21.31
C ASN A 137 -2.94 -19.01 -21.22
N ARG A 138 -2.19 -18.31 -20.38
CA ARG A 138 -2.43 -16.88 -20.09
C ARG A 138 -1.79 -15.95 -21.09
N MET A 139 -0.66 -16.37 -21.65
CA MET A 139 0.08 -15.58 -22.64
C MET A 139 -0.22 -16.00 -24.08
N ASN A 140 -1.08 -17.00 -24.29
CA ASN A 140 -1.31 -17.65 -25.58
C ASN A 140 0.02 -18.08 -26.22
N LEU A 141 0.91 -18.71 -25.43
CA LEU A 141 2.15 -19.26 -25.99
C LEU A 141 1.76 -20.37 -26.96
N GLN A 142 2.15 -20.23 -28.21
CA GLN A 142 1.70 -21.14 -29.27
C GLN A 142 2.31 -22.52 -29.06
N GLU A 143 1.45 -23.52 -29.19
CA GLU A 143 1.88 -24.81 -29.69
C GLU A 143 1.99 -24.72 -31.21
N MET A 144 3.14 -24.30 -31.76
CA MET A 144 3.38 -24.50 -33.20
C MET A 144 3.50 -26.00 -33.46
N HIS A 145 2.37 -26.67 -33.64
CA HIS A 145 2.34 -27.94 -34.33
C HIS A 145 2.66 -27.63 -35.79
N GLY A 146 3.88 -27.96 -36.21
CA GLY A 146 4.20 -27.97 -37.62
C GLY A 146 3.18 -28.85 -38.33
N THR A 147 2.38 -28.27 -39.22
CA THR A 147 1.56 -29.00 -40.19
C THR A 147 2.49 -29.60 -41.23
N GLY A 148 3.26 -30.60 -40.80
CA GLY A 148 4.21 -31.36 -41.58
C GLY A 148 4.13 -32.81 -41.13
N ILE A 149 3.78 -33.66 -42.07
CA ILE A 149 3.65 -35.11 -41.93
C ILE A 149 4.90 -35.65 -41.19
N TYR A 150 4.70 -36.49 -40.16
CA TYR A 150 5.71 -37.21 -39.36
C TYR A 150 6.38 -36.46 -38.18
N SER A 151 5.81 -36.59 -36.97
CA SER A 151 6.51 -37.12 -35.78
C SER A 151 5.62 -37.02 -34.53
N ARG A 152 5.40 -38.15 -33.84
CA ARG A 152 4.72 -38.19 -32.52
C ARG A 152 5.60 -37.71 -31.36
N SER A 153 6.87 -37.34 -31.61
CA SER A 153 7.88 -37.06 -30.58
C SER A 153 8.42 -35.62 -30.53
N ARG A 154 7.87 -34.67 -31.30
CA ARG A 154 8.19 -33.23 -31.14
C ARG A 154 7.04 -32.50 -30.47
N LYS A 155 6.99 -32.57 -29.14
CA LYS A 155 5.88 -32.06 -28.30
C LYS A 155 6.16 -30.75 -27.57
N GLU A 156 7.33 -30.15 -27.75
CA GLU A 156 7.67 -28.91 -27.04
C GLU A 156 7.94 -27.79 -28.03
N THR A 157 7.35 -26.64 -27.76
CA THR A 157 7.32 -25.53 -28.71
C THR A 157 8.42 -24.55 -28.37
N TYR A 158 8.94 -23.88 -29.39
CA TYR A 158 10.06 -22.96 -29.26
C TYR A 158 9.82 -21.93 -28.15
N GLN A 159 8.59 -21.44 -27.97
CA GLN A 159 8.27 -20.45 -26.94
C GLN A 159 8.31 -21.02 -25.51
N ILE A 160 7.92 -22.29 -25.32
CA ILE A 160 8.00 -22.97 -24.01
C ILE A 160 9.48 -23.26 -23.68
N GLN A 161 10.22 -23.80 -24.64
CA GLN A 161 11.66 -24.07 -24.47
C GLN A 161 12.45 -22.77 -24.27
N TYR A 162 12.04 -21.68 -24.93
CA TYR A 162 12.60 -20.36 -24.72
C TYR A 162 12.32 -19.86 -23.30
N LEU A 163 11.08 -20.00 -22.79
CA LEU A 163 10.72 -19.64 -21.42
C LEU A 163 11.64 -20.30 -20.36
N GLU A 164 12.05 -21.54 -20.60
CA GLU A 164 12.95 -22.29 -19.72
C GLU A 164 14.43 -21.86 -19.83
N SER A 165 14.83 -21.35 -20.99
CA SER A 165 16.24 -21.08 -21.32
C SER A 165 16.63 -19.60 -21.44
N MET A 166 15.67 -18.67 -21.24
CA MET A 166 15.90 -17.23 -21.31
C MET A 166 17.06 -16.76 -20.42
N LYS A 167 17.83 -15.80 -20.92
CA LYS A 167 18.87 -15.09 -20.16
C LYS A 167 18.25 -14.05 -19.23
N SER A 168 19.04 -13.53 -18.30
CA SER A 168 18.58 -12.58 -17.28
C SER A 168 17.97 -11.28 -17.83
N GLN A 169 18.38 -10.87 -19.02
CA GLN A 169 17.90 -9.66 -19.71
C GLN A 169 16.79 -9.94 -20.71
N GLU A 170 16.34 -11.19 -20.84
CA GLU A 170 15.31 -11.59 -21.80
C GLU A 170 13.98 -11.78 -21.08
N ALA A 171 12.89 -11.44 -21.76
CA ALA A 171 11.53 -11.75 -21.31
C ALA A 171 10.64 -12.09 -22.49
N ILE A 172 9.47 -12.65 -22.18
CA ILE A 172 8.35 -12.75 -23.11
C ILE A 172 7.30 -11.73 -22.65
N VAL A 173 6.79 -10.95 -23.61
CA VAL A 173 5.76 -9.94 -23.36
C VAL A 173 4.48 -10.32 -24.09
N LYS A 174 3.37 -10.29 -23.36
CA LYS A 174 2.00 -10.35 -23.87
C LYS A 174 1.35 -9.01 -23.60
N ARG A 175 0.94 -8.31 -24.66
CA ARG A 175 0.19 -7.05 -24.54
C ARG A 175 -1.29 -7.26 -24.84
N SER A 176 -2.14 -6.38 -24.32
CA SER A 176 -3.57 -6.41 -24.60
C SER A 176 -3.90 -6.07 -26.07
N ASP A 177 -3.06 -5.26 -26.71
CA ASP A 177 -3.24 -4.82 -28.10
C ASP A 177 -2.58 -5.76 -29.13
N ILE A 178 -1.81 -6.75 -28.69
CA ILE A 178 -1.13 -7.73 -29.56
C ILE A 178 -1.57 -9.15 -29.21
N TYR A 179 -2.11 -9.86 -30.19
CA TYR A 179 -2.66 -11.19 -29.97
C TYR A 179 -1.60 -12.25 -29.60
N GLN A 180 -0.40 -12.16 -30.15
CA GLN A 180 0.68 -13.14 -29.89
C GLN A 180 1.69 -12.57 -28.89
N ALA A 181 2.16 -13.41 -27.98
CA ALA A 181 3.29 -13.06 -27.13
C ALA A 181 4.59 -13.05 -27.94
N PHE A 182 5.52 -12.16 -27.60
CA PHE A 182 6.78 -11.99 -28.32
C PHE A 182 7.96 -11.82 -27.36
N PRO A 183 9.15 -12.28 -27.73
CA PRO A 183 10.34 -12.10 -26.91
C PRO A 183 10.83 -10.65 -26.97
N VAL A 184 11.40 -10.19 -25.86
CA VAL A 184 12.07 -8.89 -25.74
C VAL A 184 13.40 -9.06 -25.01
N CYS A 185 14.32 -8.14 -25.26
CA CYS A 185 15.59 -8.02 -24.54
C CYS A 185 15.67 -6.61 -23.95
N PHE A 186 15.98 -6.50 -22.67
CA PHE A 186 16.12 -5.23 -21.99
C PHE A 186 17.58 -4.78 -22.04
N ASP A 187 17.78 -3.50 -22.33
CA ASP A 187 19.04 -2.85 -22.00
C ASP A 187 19.04 -2.48 -20.52
N TRP A 188 19.89 -3.14 -19.75
CA TRP A 188 20.08 -2.89 -18.32
C TRP A 188 21.52 -2.52 -17.99
N ASN A 189 22.35 -2.18 -18.98
CA ASN A 189 23.76 -1.82 -18.76
C ASN A 189 23.86 -0.65 -17.78
N ASP A 190 22.99 0.35 -17.94
CA ASP A 190 22.86 1.51 -17.05
C ASP A 190 22.50 1.15 -15.60
N ILE A 191 21.92 -0.03 -15.35
CA ILE A 191 21.58 -0.52 -14.01
C ILE A 191 22.71 -1.40 -13.48
N LYS A 192 23.23 -2.29 -14.33
CA LYS A 192 24.26 -3.26 -13.99
C LYS A 192 25.57 -2.61 -13.58
N ASP A 193 25.95 -1.53 -14.25
CA ASP A 193 27.24 -0.86 -14.04
C ASP A 193 27.16 0.22 -12.94
N ARG A 194 26.00 0.40 -12.31
CA ARG A 194 25.84 1.32 -11.18
C ARG A 194 26.35 0.69 -9.89
N THR A 195 27.22 1.41 -9.20
CA THR A 195 27.56 1.14 -7.80
C THR A 195 26.35 1.44 -6.91
N LEU A 196 26.14 0.61 -5.89
CA LEU A 196 25.16 0.88 -4.85
C LEU A 196 25.56 2.17 -4.13
N MET A 197 24.59 3.07 -3.96
CA MET A 197 24.78 4.29 -3.18
C MET A 197 24.86 3.93 -1.69
N ASP A 198 25.73 4.59 -0.95
CA ASP A 198 25.69 4.53 0.51
C ASP A 198 24.52 5.35 1.07
N ASN A 199 24.27 5.25 2.39
CA ASN A 199 23.15 5.95 3.02
C ASN A 199 23.24 7.48 2.92
N GLU A 200 24.43 8.06 2.99
CA GLU A 200 24.59 9.52 2.90
C GLU A 200 24.40 10.01 1.46
N GLU A 201 24.87 9.23 0.49
CA GLU A 201 24.61 9.46 -0.93
C GLU A 201 23.11 9.37 -1.24
N ILE A 202 22.39 8.41 -0.66
CA ILE A 202 20.93 8.30 -0.77
C ILE A 202 20.27 9.55 -0.19
N ILE A 203 20.65 9.96 1.02
CA ILE A 203 20.07 11.17 1.66
C ILE A 203 20.31 12.40 0.79
N ALA A 204 21.55 12.64 0.37
CA ALA A 204 21.90 13.79 -0.47
C ALA A 204 21.24 13.73 -1.86
N TYR A 205 21.04 12.54 -2.42
CA TYR A 205 20.31 12.37 -3.67
C TYR A 205 18.83 12.69 -3.49
N MET A 206 18.19 12.16 -2.45
CA MET A 206 16.76 12.37 -2.17
C MET A 206 16.47 13.84 -1.81
N ASP A 207 17.35 14.50 -1.07
CA ASP A 207 17.27 15.93 -0.79
C ASP A 207 17.31 16.76 -2.08
N ARG A 208 18.17 16.40 -3.05
CA ARG A 208 18.21 17.03 -4.39
C ARG A 208 16.95 16.81 -5.20
N GLN A 209 16.25 15.70 -4.99
CA GLN A 209 14.92 15.43 -5.55
C GLN A 209 13.78 16.13 -4.76
N GLY A 210 14.14 16.89 -3.73
CA GLY A 210 13.22 17.64 -2.87
C GLY A 210 12.54 16.80 -1.80
N TYR A 211 13.08 15.62 -1.45
CA TYR A 211 12.64 14.82 -0.30
C TYR A 211 13.58 15.05 0.86
N ASN A 212 13.13 15.77 1.89
CA ASN A 212 13.92 15.95 3.10
C ASN A 212 13.74 14.75 4.03
N LEU A 213 14.56 13.70 3.84
CA LEU A 213 14.42 12.45 4.57
C LEU A 213 14.60 12.63 6.08
N ARG A 214 15.61 13.41 6.49
CA ARG A 214 15.95 13.59 7.91
C ARG A 214 14.86 14.31 8.68
N ASP A 215 14.33 15.42 8.13
CA ASP A 215 13.23 16.13 8.81
C ASP A 215 11.93 15.35 8.75
N THR A 216 11.64 14.66 7.64
CA THR A 216 10.43 13.82 7.50
C THR A 216 10.44 12.68 8.52
N GLU A 217 11.57 11.97 8.64
CA GLU A 217 11.73 10.89 9.61
C GLU A 217 11.61 11.41 11.05
N ARG A 218 12.27 12.53 11.37
CA ARG A 218 12.15 13.16 12.70
C ARG A 218 10.68 13.49 13.02
N ILE A 219 9.97 14.12 12.09
CA ILE A 219 8.55 14.46 12.25
C ILE A 219 7.70 13.20 12.46
N ILE A 220 7.91 12.15 11.66
CA ILE A 220 7.17 10.88 11.79
C ILE A 220 7.45 10.23 13.15
N LEU A 221 8.72 10.17 13.58
CA LEU A 221 9.10 9.61 14.87
C LEU A 221 8.49 10.41 16.03
N ASP A 222 8.49 11.74 15.95
CA ASP A 222 7.90 12.59 16.97
C ASP A 222 6.36 12.46 17.01
N GLN A 223 5.71 12.20 15.88
CA GLN A 223 4.28 11.86 15.85
C GLN A 223 4.00 10.47 16.42
N ILE A 224 4.83 9.46 16.14
CA ILE A 224 4.66 8.10 16.66
C ILE A 224 4.85 8.05 18.19
N LYS A 225 5.75 8.88 18.74
CA LYS A 225 5.95 9.00 20.18
C LYS A 225 4.71 9.51 20.92
N LYS A 226 3.83 10.27 20.24
CA LYS A 226 2.58 10.73 20.82
C LYS A 226 1.57 9.58 20.84
N THR A 227 1.15 9.17 22.03
CA THR A 227 0.06 8.21 22.21
C THR A 227 -1.24 8.72 21.56
N ILE A 228 -2.18 7.83 21.22
CA ILE A 228 -3.53 8.23 20.74
C ILE A 228 -4.15 9.23 21.73
N PHE A 229 -3.89 9.05 23.03
CA PHE A 229 -4.30 9.95 24.09
C PHE A 229 -3.63 11.33 23.99
N GLU A 230 -2.32 11.41 23.80
CA GLU A 230 -1.63 12.71 23.63
C GLU A 230 -1.97 13.38 22.29
N LYS A 231 -2.28 12.60 21.26
CA LYS A 231 -2.71 13.12 19.96
C LYS A 231 -4.10 13.73 20.03
N ASP A 232 -5.06 13.00 20.60
CA ASP A 232 -6.47 13.38 20.59
C ASP A 232 -6.87 14.21 21.82
N LEU A 233 -6.16 14.03 22.94
CA LEU A 233 -6.42 14.68 24.22
C LEU A 233 -5.25 15.54 24.74
N GLY A 234 -4.12 15.62 24.03
CA GLY A 234 -2.97 16.43 24.46
C GLY A 234 -3.28 17.93 24.53
N MET A 235 -4.14 18.45 23.66
CA MET A 235 -4.66 19.83 23.79
C MET A 235 -5.52 20.03 25.03
N TYR A 236 -6.07 18.94 25.58
CA TYR A 236 -6.82 18.95 26.82
C TYR A 236 -5.99 18.56 28.05
N SER A 237 -4.67 18.33 27.88
CA SER A 237 -3.77 17.94 28.98
C SER A 237 -3.75 18.97 30.12
N GLY A 238 -3.87 20.26 29.78
CA GLY A 238 -4.01 21.34 30.76
C GLY A 238 -5.25 21.23 31.66
N TYR A 239 -6.29 20.55 31.18
CA TYR A 239 -7.55 20.33 31.91
C TYR A 239 -7.54 19.03 32.72
N ILE A 240 -6.48 18.20 32.66
CA ILE A 240 -6.41 16.93 33.40
C ILE A 240 -6.59 17.15 34.90
N THR A 241 -6.01 18.23 35.43
CA THR A 241 -6.15 18.59 36.85
C THR A 241 -7.60 18.90 37.22
N GLU A 242 -8.34 19.54 36.32
CA GLU A 242 -9.74 19.93 36.52
C GLU A 242 -10.69 18.74 36.34
N VAL A 243 -10.41 17.89 35.34
CA VAL A 243 -11.11 16.61 35.15
C VAL A 243 -10.91 15.70 36.36
N LYS A 244 -9.69 15.64 36.92
CA LYS A 244 -9.40 14.87 38.14
C LYS A 244 -10.16 15.41 39.35
N LYS A 245 -10.12 16.73 39.59
CA LYS A 245 -10.92 17.38 40.66
C LYS A 245 -12.41 17.13 40.50
N PHE A 246 -12.92 17.16 39.27
CA PHE A 246 -14.31 16.87 38.96
C PHE A 246 -14.69 15.41 39.26
N LEU A 247 -13.87 14.46 38.84
CA LEU A 247 -14.09 13.03 39.12
C LEU A 247 -13.97 12.70 40.62
N GLU A 248 -13.01 13.30 41.33
CA GLU A 248 -12.88 13.19 42.79
C GLU A 248 -14.12 13.76 43.50
N SER A 249 -14.62 14.91 43.05
CA SER A 249 -15.85 15.52 43.58
C SER A 249 -17.07 14.63 43.33
N ILE A 250 -17.17 13.97 42.18
CA ILE A 250 -18.22 12.99 41.89
C ILE A 250 -18.06 11.74 42.76
N GLY A 251 -16.83 11.27 43.00
CA GLY A 251 -16.54 10.11 43.83
C GLY A 251 -16.93 10.29 45.30
N THR A 252 -16.95 11.52 45.82
CA THR A 252 -17.45 11.83 47.18
C THR A 252 -18.97 11.85 47.29
N LEU A 253 -19.70 11.79 46.18
CA LEU A 253 -21.15 11.72 46.15
C LEU A 253 -21.56 10.25 46.00
N ASP A 254 -21.78 9.59 47.13
CA ASP A 254 -21.93 8.15 47.38
C ASP A 254 -22.95 7.33 46.54
N GLN A 255 -23.50 7.83 45.43
CA GLN A 255 -24.38 7.05 44.54
C GLN A 255 -24.20 7.48 43.08
N ILE A 256 -23.29 6.78 42.36
CA ILE A 256 -23.02 6.91 40.91
C ILE A 256 -24.18 6.30 40.06
N GLY A 257 -25.42 6.36 40.56
CA GLY A 257 -26.61 5.81 39.90
C GLY A 257 -27.44 6.84 39.12
N ASN A 258 -27.12 8.14 39.17
CA ASN A 258 -28.00 9.20 38.61
C ASN A 258 -27.21 10.43 38.10
N LEU A 259 -26.19 10.22 37.26
CA LEU A 259 -25.48 11.29 36.55
C LEU A 259 -26.22 11.69 35.26
N TYR A 260 -27.33 12.41 35.40
CA TYR A 260 -28.00 13.02 34.24
C TYR A 260 -27.28 14.29 33.77
N GLU A 261 -27.40 14.63 32.49
CA GLU A 261 -26.76 15.80 31.83
C GLU A 261 -26.92 17.11 32.63
N LYS A 262 -28.09 17.33 33.23
CA LYS A 262 -28.38 18.52 34.05
C LYS A 262 -27.55 18.57 35.34
N LYS A 263 -27.27 17.41 35.94
CA LYS A 263 -26.46 17.30 37.16
C LYS A 263 -24.96 17.45 36.82
N LEU A 264 -24.51 16.86 35.71
CA LEU A 264 -23.16 17.06 35.15
C LEU A 264 -22.87 18.55 34.87
N LYS A 265 -23.79 19.25 34.18
CA LYS A 265 -23.67 20.69 33.90
C LYS A 265 -23.61 21.54 35.17
N LYS A 266 -24.31 21.15 36.24
CA LYS A 266 -24.33 21.88 37.51
C LYS A 266 -23.00 21.72 38.27
N GLU A 267 -22.42 20.54 38.26
CA GLU A 267 -21.13 20.28 38.93
C GLU A 267 -19.94 20.84 38.14
N LEU A 268 -19.96 20.79 36.81
CA LEU A 268 -18.96 21.49 35.97
C LEU A 268 -18.92 23.00 36.26
N LYS A 269 -20.10 23.61 36.49
CA LYS A 269 -20.20 25.03 36.89
C LYS A 269 -19.74 25.31 38.32
N LYS A 270 -19.74 24.32 39.23
CA LYS A 270 -19.23 24.48 40.60
C LYS A 270 -17.72 24.29 40.69
N GLY A 271 -17.16 23.36 39.91
CA GLY A 271 -15.72 23.20 39.76
C GLY A 271 -15.05 24.44 39.16
N ASN A 272 -15.79 25.18 38.34
CA ASN A 272 -15.39 26.49 37.82
C ASN A 272 -15.91 27.63 38.69
N LEU A 273 -15.27 27.88 39.84
CA LEU A 273 -15.35 29.18 40.49
C LEU A 273 -14.18 30.06 40.04
N SER A 274 -14.54 31.09 39.29
CA SER A 274 -13.78 32.31 38.97
C SER A 274 -12.47 32.15 38.20
N GLN A 275 -12.55 32.11 36.87
CA GLN A 275 -12.08 33.21 36.00
C GLN A 275 -12.29 32.83 34.52
N SER A 276 -12.63 33.82 33.70
CA SER A 276 -12.65 33.78 32.22
C SER A 276 -13.68 32.86 31.54
N PHE A 277 -14.97 33.20 31.69
CA PHE A 277 -15.90 33.16 30.55
C PHE A 277 -16.46 34.56 30.37
N THR A 278 -15.59 35.46 29.92
CA THR A 278 -15.99 36.74 29.32
C THR A 278 -14.87 37.15 28.37
N ALA A 279 -15.25 37.31 27.10
CA ALA A 279 -14.48 37.76 25.94
C ALA A 279 -13.70 36.70 25.12
N LEU A 280 -14.17 36.60 23.87
CA LEU A 280 -13.62 35.99 22.63
C LEU A 280 -13.72 34.47 22.47
#